data_AF-A0A848ZQ77-F1
#
_entry.id   AF-A0A848ZQ77-F1
#
_cell.length_a   1.000
_cell.length_b   1.000
_cell.length_c   1.000
_cell.angle_alpha   90.00
_cell.angle_beta   90.00
_cell.angle_gamma   90.00
#
_symmetry.space_group_name_H-M   'P 1'
#
loop_
_entity.id
_entity.type
_entity.pdbx_description
1 polymer ?
#
loop_
_entity_poly.entity_id
_entity_poly.type
_entity_poly.pdbx_seq_one_letter_code
_entity_poly.pdbx_strand_id
1 'polypeptide(L)'
;MGEKISLRVRTDGKLNRKNSQIDAKSTLKVDEGEVLLDRYYLDLNRSAFLSFMEGEYDLSRKSLKLSSLGLQLKDILDLALKGTVHFRARGPHLHLSIHIPRTPLEPLFHHFVLDPFKTERPSLTSLKWGGTIAADLNLLGTMRDWVAKGRCQWNGGELSSAEGSFSLAGIDLDLPIWLQSSVTSEALEAKGKRLEGTLSIGSFLLLPLPEQPLRFTLEASPNRLSVPSPTLLDVPGGRVELGPLVCNDIYGSQRSIETSVTLDSVKLDPLLTGIWPQPVAGTLEGELDPVYFKGHALHTKGDLMARVFGGEILVSGLGVSGLFTPTPLLKLDAMWESLRLSDLTGGTSFGKIEGILEGYVKNLEIAYGQPQRFDLFMETVKKKGMRQRMSQRAVDSIAQIGGGQSPFMGVAGMITSIFEEFPYKKIGIRASLENDVFRINGTIKEGGTEYYVKGTGIPVINIVNVNPDNQIRFKDMVKRIRRVTTSKRGPVIK
;
A
#
# COMPACT_ATOMS: atom_id res chain seq x y z
N MET A 1 -15.69 16.51 -28.59
CA MET A 1 -16.18 16.40 -29.99
C MET A 1 -17.44 15.55 -29.97
N GLY A 2 -18.38 15.81 -30.87
CA GLY A 2 -19.62 15.05 -30.95
C GLY A 2 -20.03 14.84 -32.39
N GLU A 3 -20.49 13.64 -32.72
CA GLU A 3 -20.87 13.27 -34.09
C GLU A 3 -22.31 12.74 -34.12
N LYS A 4 -23.07 13.17 -35.13
CA LYS A 4 -24.44 12.69 -35.43
C LYS A 4 -25.41 12.78 -34.23
N ILE A 5 -25.27 13.81 -33.39
CA ILE A 5 -26.10 14.00 -32.21
C ILE A 5 -27.50 14.46 -32.62
N SER A 6 -28.52 13.72 -32.22
CA SER A 6 -29.93 14.10 -32.38
C SER A 6 -30.51 14.59 -31.05
N LEU A 7 -31.02 15.82 -31.04
CA LEU A 7 -31.49 16.49 -29.84
C LEU A 7 -32.99 16.81 -29.97
N ARG A 8 -33.81 16.25 -29.08
CA ARG A 8 -35.24 16.56 -28.99
C ARG A 8 -35.52 17.32 -27.71
N VAL A 9 -35.93 18.58 -27.86
CA VAL A 9 -36.29 19.45 -26.73
C VAL A 9 -37.75 19.85 -26.86
N ARG A 10 -38.48 19.74 -25.76
CA ARG A 10 -39.83 20.28 -25.60
C ARG A 10 -39.87 21.13 -24.35
N THR A 11 -40.24 22.39 -24.52
CA THR A 11 -40.29 23.37 -23.42
C THR A 11 -41.65 24.07 -23.43
N ASP A 12 -42.31 24.08 -22.29
CA ASP A 12 -43.55 24.80 -22.03
C ASP A 12 -43.28 25.85 -20.94
N GLY A 13 -43.65 27.10 -21.18
CA GLY A 13 -43.37 28.21 -20.26
C GLY A 13 -44.53 29.18 -20.12
N LYS A 14 -44.70 29.74 -18.92
CA LYS A 14 -45.70 30.78 -18.62
C LYS A 14 -45.03 31.97 -17.95
N LEU A 15 -45.21 33.17 -18.51
CA LEU A 15 -44.75 34.42 -17.92
C LEU A 15 -45.88 35.08 -17.13
N ASN A 16 -45.73 35.17 -15.82
CA ASN A 16 -46.60 35.96 -14.97
C ASN A 16 -46.06 37.38 -14.83
N ARG A 17 -46.60 38.31 -15.65
CA ARG A 17 -46.20 39.72 -15.65
C ARG A 17 -46.48 40.47 -14.35
N LYS A 18 -47.46 40.04 -13.54
CA LYS A 18 -47.79 40.73 -12.27
C LYS A 18 -46.73 40.46 -11.20
N ASN A 19 -46.17 39.26 -11.20
CA ASN A 19 -45.20 38.81 -10.19
C ASN A 19 -43.76 38.77 -10.72
N SER A 20 -43.53 39.14 -11.99
CA SER A 20 -42.23 39.01 -12.66
C SER A 20 -41.64 37.60 -12.56
N GLN A 21 -42.49 36.59 -12.72
CA GLN A 21 -42.15 35.17 -12.60
C GLN A 21 -42.28 34.44 -13.94
N ILE A 22 -41.35 33.53 -14.22
CA ILE A 22 -41.39 32.62 -15.37
C ILE A 22 -41.44 31.19 -14.83
N ASP A 23 -42.56 30.51 -15.05
CA ASP A 23 -42.66 29.06 -14.83
C ASP A 23 -42.22 28.34 -16.10
N ALA A 24 -41.34 27.36 -15.98
CA ALA A 24 -40.85 26.58 -17.12
C ALA A 24 -40.84 25.08 -16.80
N LYS A 25 -41.30 24.29 -17.77
CA LYS A 25 -41.12 22.84 -17.83
C LYS A 25 -40.39 22.51 -19.12
N SER A 26 -39.31 21.73 -19.03
CA SER A 26 -38.53 21.34 -20.20
C SER A 26 -38.19 19.86 -20.13
N THR A 27 -38.25 19.20 -21.28
CA THR A 27 -37.76 17.84 -21.48
C THR A 27 -36.72 17.88 -22.59
N LEU A 28 -35.61 17.18 -22.37
CA LEU A 28 -34.54 17.00 -23.33
C LEU A 28 -34.29 15.50 -23.47
N LYS A 29 -34.28 15.01 -24.71
CA LYS A 29 -33.91 13.64 -25.06
C LYS A 29 -32.79 13.67 -26.10
N VAL A 30 -31.75 12.90 -25.84
CA VAL A 30 -30.63 12.66 -26.76
C VAL A 30 -30.40 11.16 -26.82
N ASP A 31 -30.78 10.54 -27.92
CA ASP A 31 -30.78 9.07 -28.08
C ASP A 31 -30.09 8.60 -29.37
N GLU A 32 -29.39 9.50 -30.05
CA GLU A 32 -28.55 9.17 -31.21
C GLU A 32 -27.26 10.00 -31.16
N GLY A 33 -26.18 9.40 -31.66
CA GLY A 33 -24.87 10.02 -31.81
C GLY A 33 -23.87 9.62 -30.72
N GLU A 34 -22.69 10.20 -30.81
CA GLU A 34 -21.56 9.89 -29.93
C GLU A 34 -20.95 11.19 -29.39
N VAL A 35 -20.53 11.15 -28.13
CA VAL A 35 -19.90 12.28 -27.45
C VAL A 35 -18.57 11.83 -26.86
N LEU A 36 -17.50 12.53 -27.20
CA LEU A 36 -16.20 12.41 -26.55
C LEU A 36 -15.87 13.73 -25.84
N LEU A 37 -15.84 13.70 -24.51
CA LEU A 37 -15.44 14.81 -23.65
C LEU A 37 -14.14 14.44 -22.92
N ASP A 38 -13.02 14.99 -23.36
CA ASP A 38 -11.69 14.61 -22.87
C ASP A 38 -11.47 13.09 -22.97
N ARG A 39 -11.49 12.37 -21.83
CA ARG A 39 -11.35 10.91 -21.75
C ARG A 39 -12.67 10.15 -21.60
N TYR A 40 -13.80 10.85 -21.54
CA TYR A 40 -15.12 10.26 -21.36
C TYR A 40 -15.81 10.10 -22.72
N TYR A 41 -16.01 8.86 -23.13
CA TYR A 41 -16.73 8.50 -24.36
C TYR A 41 -18.13 8.00 -24.02
N LEU A 42 -19.14 8.50 -24.73
CA LEU A 42 -20.52 8.12 -24.57
C LEU A 42 -21.16 7.83 -25.93
N ASP A 43 -21.62 6.59 -26.11
CA ASP A 43 -22.47 6.18 -27.23
C ASP A 43 -23.95 6.35 -26.84
N LEU A 44 -24.57 7.42 -27.31
CA LEU A 44 -25.96 7.78 -26.97
C LEU A 44 -26.98 6.85 -27.62
N ASN A 45 -26.58 6.08 -28.63
CA ASN A 45 -27.44 5.04 -29.22
C ASN A 45 -27.66 3.88 -28.24
N ARG A 46 -26.68 3.62 -27.36
CA ARG A 46 -26.77 2.61 -26.29
C ARG A 46 -27.30 3.21 -25.00
N SER A 47 -26.72 4.34 -24.60
CA SER A 47 -26.97 5.00 -23.33
C SER A 47 -27.60 6.36 -23.56
N ALA A 48 -28.88 6.34 -23.97
CA ALA A 48 -29.65 7.55 -24.21
C ALA A 48 -29.68 8.46 -22.97
N PHE A 49 -29.53 9.76 -23.20
CA PHE A 49 -29.62 10.78 -22.18
C PHE A 49 -31.02 11.42 -22.16
N LEU A 50 -31.64 11.45 -20.99
CA LEU A 50 -32.93 12.07 -20.74
C LEU A 50 -32.78 13.08 -19.62
N SER A 51 -33.32 14.28 -19.83
CA SER A 51 -33.41 15.29 -18.79
C SER A 51 -34.82 15.86 -18.72
N PHE A 52 -35.33 16.00 -17.51
CA PHE A 52 -36.56 16.72 -17.23
C PHE A 52 -36.28 17.84 -16.24
N MET A 53 -36.77 19.03 -16.51
CA MET A 53 -36.61 20.19 -15.64
C MET A 53 -37.97 20.85 -15.43
N GLU A 54 -38.28 21.16 -14.17
CA GLU A 54 -39.39 22.00 -13.76
C GLU A 54 -38.88 23.03 -12.76
N GLY A 55 -39.14 24.31 -13.03
CA GLY A 55 -38.69 25.38 -12.17
C GLY A 55 -39.36 26.72 -12.42
N GLU A 56 -39.14 27.63 -11.49
CA GLU A 56 -39.67 28.97 -11.46
C GLU A 56 -38.50 29.96 -11.39
N TYR A 57 -38.48 30.93 -12.31
CA TYR A 57 -37.49 32.00 -12.33
C TYR A 57 -38.12 33.32 -11.93
N ASP A 58 -37.65 33.91 -10.82
CA ASP A 58 -38.03 35.25 -10.36
C ASP A 58 -37.05 36.27 -10.94
N LEU A 59 -37.55 37.11 -11.86
CA LEU A 59 -36.78 38.14 -12.55
C LEU A 59 -36.31 39.25 -11.59
N SER A 60 -37.11 39.58 -10.57
CA SER A 60 -36.82 40.65 -9.61
C SER A 60 -35.73 40.23 -8.62
N ARG A 61 -35.79 38.99 -8.13
CA ARG A 61 -34.82 38.42 -7.19
C ARG A 61 -33.61 37.79 -7.87
N LYS A 62 -33.64 37.67 -9.20
CA LYS A 62 -32.64 36.95 -10.01
C LYS A 62 -32.38 35.56 -9.41
N SER A 63 -33.46 34.81 -9.18
CA SER A 63 -33.39 33.51 -8.53
C SER A 63 -34.16 32.46 -9.30
N LEU A 64 -33.52 31.31 -9.52
CA LEU A 64 -34.13 30.13 -10.10
C LEU A 64 -34.45 29.13 -8.98
N LYS A 65 -35.72 28.80 -8.80
CA LYS A 65 -36.16 27.69 -7.97
C LYS A 65 -36.39 26.46 -8.86
N LEU A 66 -35.54 25.47 -8.71
CA LEU A 66 -35.67 24.16 -9.37
C LEU A 66 -36.55 23.27 -8.50
N SER A 67 -37.79 23.04 -8.93
CA SER A 67 -38.71 22.12 -8.28
C SER A 67 -38.28 20.67 -8.51
N SER A 68 -37.83 20.36 -9.73
CA SER A 68 -37.27 19.06 -10.09
C SER A 68 -36.35 19.20 -11.29
N LEU A 69 -35.17 18.58 -11.25
CA LEU A 69 -34.28 18.37 -12.38
C LEU A 69 -33.84 16.90 -12.36
N GLY A 70 -34.44 16.08 -13.21
CA GLY A 70 -34.02 14.70 -13.43
C GLY A 70 -32.97 14.65 -14.54
N LEU A 71 -31.89 13.91 -14.30
CA LEU A 71 -30.85 13.59 -15.26
C LEU A 71 -30.70 12.08 -15.29
N GLN A 72 -31.01 11.47 -16.41
CA GLN A 72 -30.94 10.03 -16.59
C GLN A 72 -30.03 9.70 -17.77
N LEU A 73 -29.04 8.86 -17.50
CA LEU A 73 -28.24 8.19 -18.50
C LEU A 73 -28.63 6.72 -18.48
N LYS A 74 -29.31 6.28 -19.54
CA LYS A 74 -29.93 4.95 -19.60
C LYS A 74 -28.94 3.85 -19.22
N ASP A 75 -29.39 2.98 -18.31
CA ASP A 75 -28.67 1.82 -17.76
C ASP A 75 -27.37 2.16 -16.98
N ILE A 76 -27.08 3.45 -16.76
CA ILE A 76 -25.86 3.92 -16.08
C ILE A 76 -26.19 4.70 -14.81
N LEU A 77 -26.93 5.81 -14.91
CA LEU A 77 -27.15 6.73 -13.79
C LEU A 77 -28.53 7.36 -13.86
N ASP A 78 -29.20 7.45 -12.72
CA ASP A 78 -30.34 8.35 -12.50
C ASP A 78 -29.98 9.30 -11.37
N LEU A 79 -30.29 10.58 -11.53
CA LEU A 79 -29.99 11.61 -10.57
C LEU A 79 -31.07 12.68 -10.60
N ALA A 80 -31.59 13.04 -9.43
CA ALA A 80 -32.57 14.09 -9.25
C ALA A 80 -31.96 15.25 -8.45
N LEU A 81 -32.10 16.48 -8.94
CA LEU A 81 -31.75 17.69 -8.23
C LEU A 81 -33.00 18.53 -7.95
N LYS A 82 -32.98 19.23 -6.82
CA LYS A 82 -33.95 20.28 -6.49
C LYS A 82 -33.26 21.37 -5.70
N GLY A 83 -33.83 22.57 -5.66
CA GLY A 83 -33.33 23.64 -4.81
C GLY A 83 -33.39 25.00 -5.47
N THR A 84 -32.52 25.91 -5.05
CA THR A 84 -32.53 27.30 -5.48
C THR A 84 -31.14 27.79 -5.87
N VAL A 85 -31.10 28.58 -6.94
CA VAL A 85 -29.90 29.26 -7.43
C VAL A 85 -30.18 30.75 -7.43
N HIS A 86 -29.42 31.52 -6.64
CA HIS A 86 -29.50 32.97 -6.62
C HIS A 86 -28.33 33.58 -7.41
N PHE A 87 -28.62 34.30 -8.48
CA PHE A 87 -27.61 34.93 -9.32
C PHE A 87 -27.22 36.30 -8.72
N ARG A 88 -26.05 36.36 -8.06
CA ARG A 88 -25.50 37.56 -7.44
C ARG A 88 -24.30 38.11 -8.23
N ALA A 89 -23.90 39.35 -7.96
CA ALA A 89 -22.77 40.00 -8.66
C ALA A 89 -21.43 39.26 -8.52
N ARG A 90 -21.21 38.54 -7.41
CA ARG A 90 -20.00 37.73 -7.16
C ARG A 90 -20.11 36.28 -7.66
N GLY A 91 -21.19 35.93 -8.37
CA GLY A 91 -21.47 34.59 -8.87
C GLY A 91 -22.75 33.97 -8.28
N PRO A 92 -23.18 32.80 -8.78
CA PRO A 92 -24.37 32.12 -8.29
C PRO A 92 -24.14 31.55 -6.88
N HIS A 93 -25.13 31.72 -6.02
CA HIS A 93 -25.23 31.05 -4.73
C HIS A 93 -26.23 29.89 -4.84
N LEU A 94 -25.76 28.68 -4.57
CA LEU A 94 -26.44 27.42 -4.75
C LEU A 94 -26.96 26.92 -3.40
N HIS A 95 -28.19 26.46 -3.39
CA HIS A 95 -28.73 25.60 -2.35
C HIS A 95 -29.44 24.46 -3.07
N LEU A 96 -28.72 23.37 -3.30
CA LEU A 96 -29.17 22.24 -4.09
C LEU A 96 -29.18 20.97 -3.25
N SER A 97 -30.25 20.19 -3.34
CA SER A 97 -30.30 18.81 -2.88
C SER A 97 -30.19 17.90 -4.09
N ILE A 98 -29.29 16.93 -4.02
CA ILE A 98 -28.99 15.94 -5.04
C ILE A 98 -29.38 14.59 -4.44
N HIS A 99 -30.19 13.84 -5.16
CA HIS A 99 -30.62 12.49 -4.81
C HIS A 99 -30.22 11.54 -5.94
N ILE A 100 -29.49 10.48 -5.58
CA ILE A 100 -29.20 9.34 -6.45
C ILE A 100 -29.98 8.17 -5.86
N PRO A 101 -31.02 7.66 -6.56
CA PRO A 101 -31.74 6.48 -6.11
C PRO A 101 -30.83 5.25 -6.16
N ARG A 102 -31.33 4.11 -5.66
CA ARG A 102 -30.59 2.85 -5.72
C ARG A 102 -30.22 2.51 -7.17
N THR A 103 -28.92 2.57 -7.45
CA THR A 103 -28.35 2.44 -8.78
C THR A 103 -27.28 1.35 -8.75
N PRO A 104 -27.26 0.40 -9.71
CA PRO A 104 -26.17 -0.59 -9.81
C PRO A 104 -24.80 0.09 -9.92
N LEU A 105 -23.83 -0.35 -9.12
CA LEU A 105 -22.48 0.25 -9.10
C LEU A 105 -21.66 -0.11 -10.34
N GLU A 106 -21.85 -1.31 -10.89
CA GLU A 106 -21.00 -1.84 -11.97
C GLU A 106 -21.02 -0.99 -13.24
N PRO A 107 -22.18 -0.56 -13.80
CA PRO A 107 -22.21 0.32 -14.97
C PRO A 107 -21.58 1.69 -14.70
N LEU A 108 -21.80 2.24 -13.51
CA LEU A 108 -21.21 3.52 -13.08
C LEU A 108 -19.69 3.45 -13.03
N PHE A 109 -19.16 2.41 -12.38
CA PHE A 109 -17.73 2.20 -12.27
C PHE A 109 -17.09 1.98 -13.63
N HIS A 110 -17.69 1.13 -14.48
CA HIS A 110 -17.20 0.89 -15.83
C HIS A 110 -17.10 2.19 -16.63
N HIS A 111 -18.17 2.98 -16.64
CA HIS A 111 -18.26 4.17 -17.47
C HIS A 111 -17.41 5.35 -16.96
N PHE A 112 -17.43 5.62 -15.66
CA PHE A 112 -16.78 6.81 -15.09
C PHE A 112 -15.36 6.56 -14.57
N VAL A 113 -14.97 5.30 -14.35
CA VAL A 113 -13.66 4.96 -13.77
C VAL A 113 -12.87 4.00 -14.65
N LEU A 114 -13.44 2.87 -15.07
CA LEU A 114 -12.68 1.87 -15.80
C LEU A 114 -12.32 2.35 -17.21
N ASP A 115 -13.32 2.71 -18.02
CA ASP A 115 -13.10 3.09 -19.42
C ASP A 115 -12.17 4.30 -19.60
N PRO A 116 -12.29 5.39 -18.82
CA PRO A 116 -11.44 6.57 -19.00
C PRO A 116 -10.01 6.40 -18.47
N PHE A 117 -9.77 5.46 -17.54
CA PHE A 117 -8.50 5.33 -16.83
C PHE A 117 -7.77 4.00 -17.02
N LYS A 118 -8.38 2.98 -17.64
CA LYS A 118 -7.77 1.65 -17.85
C LYS A 118 -6.41 1.69 -18.55
N THR A 119 -6.17 2.65 -19.45
CA THR A 119 -4.88 2.78 -20.15
C THR A 119 -3.78 3.30 -19.23
N GLU A 120 -4.09 4.26 -18.36
CA GLU A 120 -3.13 4.84 -17.39
C GLU A 120 -2.95 3.95 -16.16
N ARG A 121 -3.98 3.18 -15.81
CA ARG A 121 -4.02 2.30 -14.64
C ARG A 121 -4.54 0.91 -15.07
N PRO A 122 -3.71 0.09 -15.73
CA PRO A 122 -4.12 -1.26 -16.17
C PRO A 122 -4.65 -2.15 -15.05
N SER A 123 -4.18 -1.95 -13.81
CA SER A 123 -4.63 -2.68 -12.63
C SER A 123 -6.12 -2.47 -12.28
N LEU A 124 -6.80 -1.47 -12.84
CA LEU A 124 -8.25 -1.31 -12.65
C LEU A 124 -9.05 -2.42 -13.34
N THR A 125 -8.51 -3.00 -14.42
CA THR A 125 -9.19 -4.03 -15.23
C THR A 125 -9.28 -5.38 -14.54
N SER A 126 -8.44 -5.63 -13.53
CA SER A 126 -8.49 -6.86 -12.74
C SER A 126 -9.47 -6.76 -11.56
N LEU A 127 -10.12 -5.63 -11.35
CA LEU A 127 -11.04 -5.44 -10.22
C LEU A 127 -12.48 -5.66 -10.66
N LYS A 128 -13.20 -6.50 -9.93
CA LYS A 128 -14.65 -6.69 -10.06
C LYS A 128 -15.36 -5.95 -8.95
N TRP A 129 -16.45 -5.25 -9.29
CA TRP A 129 -17.22 -4.41 -8.40
C TRP A 129 -18.70 -4.77 -8.51
N GLY A 130 -19.39 -4.87 -7.38
CA GLY A 130 -20.81 -5.25 -7.34
C GLY A 130 -21.62 -4.44 -6.33
N GLY A 131 -22.92 -4.71 -6.29
CA GLY A 131 -23.87 -4.06 -5.38
C GLY A 131 -24.54 -2.81 -5.94
N THR A 132 -25.26 -2.11 -5.07
CA THR A 132 -26.02 -0.91 -5.42
C THR A 132 -25.58 0.28 -4.58
N ILE A 133 -25.53 1.46 -5.18
CA ILE A 133 -25.28 2.71 -4.46
C ILE A 133 -26.54 3.58 -4.39
N ALA A 134 -26.63 4.43 -3.39
CA ALA A 134 -27.58 5.53 -3.30
C ALA A 134 -26.90 6.73 -2.64
N ALA A 135 -27.36 7.95 -2.91
CA ALA A 135 -26.77 9.12 -2.28
C ALA A 135 -27.78 10.25 -2.09
N ASP A 136 -27.63 10.96 -0.97
CA ASP A 136 -28.35 12.19 -0.68
C ASP A 136 -27.34 13.24 -0.26
N LEU A 137 -27.18 14.27 -1.07
CA LEU A 137 -26.20 15.33 -0.87
C LEU A 137 -26.87 16.70 -0.92
N ASN A 138 -26.50 17.59 0.00
CA ASN A 138 -26.88 18.99 -0.01
C ASN A 138 -25.65 19.83 -0.29
N LEU A 139 -25.71 20.64 -1.34
CA LEU A 139 -24.68 21.59 -1.75
C LEU A 139 -25.16 23.00 -1.44
N LEU A 140 -24.39 23.71 -0.62
CA LEU A 140 -24.65 25.07 -0.19
C LEU A 140 -23.44 25.95 -0.51
N GLY A 141 -23.64 27.15 -1.03
CA GLY A 141 -22.57 28.13 -1.20
C GLY A 141 -22.36 28.61 -2.62
N THR A 142 -21.15 29.07 -2.94
CA THR A 142 -20.76 29.55 -4.27
C THR A 142 -19.77 28.58 -4.91
N MET A 143 -19.40 28.81 -6.17
CA MET A 143 -18.36 28.00 -6.84
C MET A 143 -17.00 27.98 -6.11
N ARG A 144 -16.70 28.97 -5.27
CA ARG A 144 -15.43 29.08 -4.53
C ARG A 144 -15.56 28.74 -3.05
N ASP A 145 -16.70 29.06 -2.45
CA ASP A 145 -17.01 28.85 -1.04
C ASP A 145 -18.26 28.00 -0.92
N TRP A 146 -18.09 26.68 -0.91
CA TRP A 146 -19.17 25.71 -0.84
C TRP A 146 -18.97 24.72 0.29
N VAL A 147 -20.10 24.16 0.72
CA VAL A 147 -20.21 23.07 1.68
C VAL A 147 -21.10 22.00 1.06
N ALA A 148 -20.60 20.77 0.99
CA ALA A 148 -21.39 19.61 0.61
C ALA A 148 -21.57 18.70 1.83
N LYS A 149 -22.82 18.44 2.21
CA LYS A 149 -23.16 17.54 3.32
C LYS A 149 -24.15 16.48 2.90
N GLY A 150 -23.97 15.26 3.35
CA GLY A 150 -24.93 14.21 3.07
C GLY A 150 -24.40 12.83 3.37
N ARG A 151 -24.92 11.84 2.65
CA ARG A 151 -24.56 10.44 2.80
C ARG A 151 -24.51 9.75 1.45
N CYS A 152 -23.59 8.82 1.32
CA CYS A 152 -23.53 7.87 0.21
C CYS A 152 -23.61 6.46 0.79
N GLN A 153 -24.48 5.64 0.23
CA GLN A 153 -24.71 4.28 0.65
C GLN A 153 -24.20 3.33 -0.42
N TRP A 154 -23.56 2.25 0.00
CA TRP A 154 -23.25 1.09 -0.85
C TRP A 154 -23.78 -0.14 -0.15
N ASN A 155 -24.74 -0.83 -0.79
CA ASN A 155 -25.43 -1.98 -0.22
C ASN A 155 -25.14 -3.25 -1.01
N GLY A 156 -24.91 -4.35 -0.30
CA GLY A 156 -24.59 -5.64 -0.90
C GLY A 156 -23.38 -5.56 -1.81
N GLY A 157 -22.40 -4.74 -1.44
CA GLY A 157 -21.23 -4.48 -2.25
C GLY A 157 -20.28 -5.65 -2.30
N GLU A 158 -19.61 -5.77 -3.43
CA GLU A 158 -18.58 -6.77 -3.67
C GLU A 158 -17.38 -6.09 -4.31
N LEU A 159 -16.18 -6.47 -3.87
CA LEU A 159 -14.93 -6.03 -4.46
C LEU A 159 -13.94 -7.19 -4.46
N SER A 160 -13.50 -7.64 -5.62
CA SER A 160 -12.53 -8.74 -5.71
C SER A 160 -11.49 -8.50 -6.80
N SER A 161 -10.30 -9.05 -6.58
CA SER A 161 -9.25 -9.15 -7.60
C SER A 161 -9.47 -10.39 -8.46
N ALA A 162 -9.35 -10.26 -9.78
CA ALA A 162 -9.39 -11.36 -10.73
C ALA A 162 -8.28 -12.40 -10.47
N GLU A 163 -7.17 -11.99 -9.85
CA GLU A 163 -6.05 -12.86 -9.47
C GLU A 163 -6.29 -13.61 -8.15
N GLY A 164 -7.40 -13.33 -7.45
CA GLY A 164 -7.77 -14.00 -6.20
C GLY A 164 -6.95 -13.60 -4.97
N SER A 165 -6.12 -12.55 -5.07
CA SER A 165 -5.29 -12.06 -3.96
C SER A 165 -6.11 -11.46 -2.81
N PHE A 166 -7.29 -10.90 -3.11
CA PHE A 166 -8.24 -10.42 -2.12
C PHE A 166 -9.67 -10.45 -2.64
N SER A 167 -10.61 -10.54 -1.70
CA SER A 167 -12.06 -10.50 -1.93
C SER A 167 -12.76 -9.87 -0.72
N LEU A 168 -13.69 -8.98 -0.99
CA LEU A 168 -14.61 -8.37 -0.03
C LEU A 168 -16.03 -8.64 -0.51
N ALA A 169 -16.86 -9.22 0.34
CA ALA A 169 -18.25 -9.49 0.03
C ALA A 169 -19.17 -9.04 1.17
N GLY A 170 -20.41 -8.69 0.81
CA GLY A 170 -21.39 -8.15 1.76
C GLY A 170 -20.96 -6.82 2.35
N ILE A 171 -20.48 -5.90 1.49
CA ILE A 171 -20.14 -4.54 1.89
C ILE A 171 -21.43 -3.74 2.05
N ASP A 172 -21.68 -3.28 3.27
CA ASP A 172 -22.71 -2.29 3.58
C ASP A 172 -22.03 -1.05 4.17
N LEU A 173 -22.05 0.04 3.41
CA LEU A 173 -21.45 1.32 3.75
C LEU A 173 -22.55 2.36 3.84
N ASP A 174 -22.60 3.10 4.95
CA ASP A 174 -23.29 4.38 5.09
C ASP A 174 -22.19 5.42 5.32
N LEU A 175 -21.70 6.02 4.24
CA LEU A 175 -20.58 6.97 4.24
C LEU A 175 -21.11 8.39 4.49
N PRO A 176 -20.79 9.00 5.64
CA PRO A 176 -21.13 10.39 5.88
C PRO A 176 -20.18 11.29 5.09
N ILE A 177 -20.73 12.30 4.41
CA ILE A 177 -19.98 13.24 3.59
C ILE A 177 -20.12 14.64 4.19
N TRP A 178 -18.98 15.28 4.49
CA TRP A 178 -18.94 16.69 4.89
C TRP A 178 -17.69 17.36 4.35
N LEU A 179 -17.87 18.09 3.25
CA LEU A 179 -16.80 18.73 2.49
C LEU A 179 -17.00 20.23 2.48
N GLN A 180 -15.89 20.96 2.45
CA GLN A 180 -15.90 22.41 2.39
C GLN A 180 -14.69 22.93 1.60
N SER A 181 -14.90 23.91 0.72
CA SER A 181 -13.81 24.43 -0.12
C SER A 181 -12.89 25.43 0.57
N SER A 182 -13.40 26.19 1.54
CA SER A 182 -12.61 27.12 2.36
C SER A 182 -12.52 26.63 3.79
N VAL A 183 -11.29 26.39 4.26
CA VAL A 183 -11.01 26.15 5.67
C VAL A 183 -11.01 27.50 6.38
N THR A 184 -12.19 28.07 6.63
CA THR A 184 -12.30 29.15 7.61
C THR A 184 -12.02 28.56 8.99
N SER A 185 -11.16 29.20 9.77
CA SER A 185 -10.74 28.74 11.11
C SER A 185 -11.90 28.43 12.06
N GLU A 186 -13.09 28.96 11.80
CA GLU A 186 -14.36 28.64 12.50
C GLU A 186 -14.83 27.18 12.31
N ALA A 187 -14.35 26.47 11.28
CA ALA A 187 -14.67 25.04 11.05
C ALA A 187 -13.89 24.09 11.97
N LEU A 188 -12.80 24.55 12.58
CA LEU A 188 -12.04 23.79 13.60
C LEU A 188 -12.77 23.74 14.95
N GLU A 189 -13.77 24.61 15.15
CA GLU A 189 -14.52 24.75 16.41
C GLU A 189 -15.99 24.29 16.35
N ALA A 190 -16.39 23.49 15.35
CA ALA A 190 -17.68 22.80 15.40
C ALA A 190 -17.65 21.65 16.44
N LYS A 191 -17.40 21.98 17.72
CA LYS A 191 -17.55 21.06 18.85
C LYS A 191 -19.00 20.60 18.91
N GLY A 192 -19.25 19.36 18.50
CA GLY A 192 -20.44 18.60 18.88
C GLY A 192 -21.40 18.16 17.76
N LYS A 193 -21.23 18.57 16.50
CA LYS A 193 -22.01 18.00 15.38
C LYS A 193 -21.08 17.26 14.43
N ARG A 194 -20.97 15.95 14.61
CA ARG A 194 -20.34 15.03 13.67
C ARG A 194 -21.43 14.31 12.89
N LEU A 195 -21.14 13.92 11.65
CA LEU A 195 -22.01 13.01 10.91
C LEU A 195 -21.48 11.60 11.15
N GLU A 196 -22.34 10.74 11.70
CA GLU A 196 -22.03 9.34 11.92
C GLU A 196 -22.38 8.51 10.68
N GLY A 197 -21.67 7.41 10.52
CA GLY A 197 -22.00 6.36 9.58
C GLY A 197 -21.28 5.07 9.93
N THR A 198 -21.37 4.09 9.05
CA THR A 198 -20.89 2.73 9.33
C THR A 198 -20.35 2.08 8.07
N LEU A 199 -19.37 1.21 8.24
CA LEU A 199 -18.94 0.26 7.21
C LEU A 199 -18.95 -1.13 7.83
N SER A 200 -19.71 -2.05 7.25
CA SER A 200 -19.61 -3.47 7.55
C SER A 200 -19.26 -4.26 6.31
N ILE A 201 -18.39 -5.25 6.48
CA ILE A 201 -17.99 -6.19 5.46
C ILE A 201 -18.29 -7.57 6.02
N GLY A 202 -19.17 -8.32 5.35
CA GLY A 202 -19.56 -9.66 5.78
C GLY A 202 -18.41 -10.67 5.69
N SER A 203 -17.61 -10.56 4.63
CA SER A 203 -16.42 -11.39 4.39
C SER A 203 -15.29 -10.54 3.83
N PHE A 204 -14.19 -10.45 4.58
CA PHE A 204 -12.93 -9.88 4.15
C PHE A 204 -11.89 -10.98 4.06
N LEU A 205 -11.40 -11.24 2.85
CA LEU A 205 -10.34 -12.18 2.54
C LEU A 205 -9.18 -11.43 1.89
N LEU A 206 -8.00 -11.49 2.51
CA LEU A 206 -6.76 -10.95 1.98
C LEU A 206 -5.64 -11.92 2.32
N LEU A 207 -5.02 -12.59 1.35
CA LEU A 207 -3.96 -13.55 1.67
C LEU A 207 -2.73 -12.83 2.26
N PRO A 208 -2.11 -13.34 3.35
CA PRO A 208 -2.36 -14.63 4.01
C PRO A 208 -3.30 -14.58 5.24
N LEU A 209 -4.09 -13.53 5.42
CA LEU A 209 -5.01 -13.38 6.54
C LEU A 209 -6.20 -14.35 6.43
N PRO A 210 -6.72 -14.86 7.56
CA PRO A 210 -7.97 -15.62 7.59
C PRO A 210 -9.13 -14.73 7.15
N GLU A 211 -10.12 -15.35 6.49
CA GLU A 211 -11.39 -14.71 6.17
C GLU A 211 -12.12 -14.30 7.45
N GLN A 212 -12.53 -13.04 7.53
CA GLN A 212 -13.17 -12.48 8.73
C GLN A 212 -14.13 -11.34 8.39
N PRO A 213 -15.15 -11.07 9.20
CA PRO A 213 -15.99 -9.88 9.03
C PRO A 213 -15.27 -8.63 9.57
N LEU A 214 -15.54 -7.46 8.98
CA LEU A 214 -15.03 -6.18 9.49
C LEU A 214 -16.18 -5.21 9.76
N ARG A 215 -16.05 -4.40 10.81
CA ARG A 215 -17.04 -3.38 11.18
C ARG A 215 -16.35 -2.13 11.68
N PHE A 216 -16.74 -0.99 11.12
CA PHE A 216 -16.20 0.31 11.44
C PHE A 216 -17.34 1.29 11.71
N THR A 217 -17.19 2.11 12.74
CA THR A 217 -17.94 3.34 12.89
C THR A 217 -17.19 4.45 12.17
N LEU A 218 -17.92 5.31 11.46
CA LEU A 218 -17.35 6.41 10.70
C LEU A 218 -17.85 7.72 11.31
N GLU A 219 -16.96 8.69 11.44
CA GLU A 219 -17.31 10.05 11.81
C GLU A 219 -16.77 11.03 10.77
N ALA A 220 -17.64 11.83 10.18
CA ALA A 220 -17.25 12.93 9.31
C ALA A 220 -17.43 14.29 9.99
N SER A 221 -16.41 15.11 9.83
CA SER A 221 -16.41 16.55 10.13
C SER A 221 -15.90 17.29 8.88
N PRO A 222 -15.90 18.64 8.85
CA PRO A 222 -15.45 19.38 7.67
C PRO A 222 -14.08 18.89 7.15
N ASN A 223 -14.06 18.33 5.94
CA ASN A 223 -12.87 17.79 5.25
C ASN A 223 -12.10 16.71 6.03
N ARG A 224 -12.74 16.04 6.99
CA ARG A 224 -12.12 14.97 7.78
C ARG A 224 -13.08 13.80 7.90
N LEU A 225 -12.55 12.60 7.76
CA LEU A 225 -13.23 11.33 8.01
C LEU A 225 -12.39 10.52 8.98
N SER A 226 -13.01 9.94 10.00
CA SER A 226 -12.31 9.13 11.00
C SER A 226 -13.04 7.84 11.33
N VAL A 227 -12.26 6.83 11.70
CA VAL A 227 -12.71 5.64 12.43
C VAL A 227 -12.26 5.83 13.88
N PRO A 228 -13.16 6.20 14.81
CA PRO A 228 -12.76 6.59 16.16
C PRO A 228 -12.34 5.41 17.04
N SER A 229 -12.79 4.19 16.71
CA SER A 229 -12.49 2.98 17.46
C SER A 229 -11.36 2.18 16.79
N PRO A 230 -10.48 1.54 17.57
CA PRO A 230 -9.51 0.60 17.02
C PRO A 230 -10.19 -0.56 16.27
N THR A 231 -9.52 -1.08 15.26
CA THR A 231 -9.94 -2.24 14.46
C THR A 231 -9.02 -3.40 14.73
N LEU A 232 -9.58 -4.51 15.19
CA LEU A 232 -8.85 -5.76 15.39
C LEU A 232 -8.93 -6.62 14.13
N LEU A 233 -7.79 -7.09 13.67
CA LEU A 233 -7.63 -8.00 12.55
C LEU A 233 -6.99 -9.30 13.06
N ASP A 234 -7.69 -10.41 12.87
CA ASP A 234 -7.10 -11.73 13.10
C ASP A 234 -6.09 -12.01 11.96
N VAL A 235 -4.88 -12.38 12.34
CA VAL A 235 -3.80 -12.73 11.40
C VAL A 235 -3.24 -14.09 11.77
N PRO A 236 -2.43 -14.75 10.91
CA PRO A 236 -1.91 -16.06 11.25
C PRO A 236 -1.14 -16.07 12.57
N GLY A 237 -1.70 -16.77 13.57
CA GLY A 237 -1.10 -16.99 14.89
C GLY A 237 -1.14 -15.81 15.88
N GLY A 238 -1.75 -14.69 15.53
CA GLY A 238 -1.78 -13.50 16.37
C GLY A 238 -2.87 -12.51 15.95
N ARG A 239 -2.75 -11.26 16.41
CA ARG A 239 -3.67 -10.17 16.06
C ARG A 239 -2.91 -8.91 15.67
N VAL A 240 -3.52 -8.13 14.80
CA VAL A 240 -3.10 -6.76 14.48
C VAL A 240 -4.21 -5.82 14.91
N GLU A 241 -3.88 -4.85 15.74
CA GLU A 241 -4.76 -3.74 16.10
C GLU A 241 -4.37 -2.51 15.28
N LEU A 242 -5.29 -2.02 14.46
CA LEU A 242 -5.20 -0.69 13.86
C LEU A 242 -5.87 0.29 14.81
N GLY A 243 -5.12 1.27 15.33
CA GLY A 243 -5.68 2.31 16.18
C GLY A 243 -6.68 3.20 15.45
N PRO A 244 -7.26 4.20 16.14
CA PRO A 244 -8.16 5.16 15.51
C PRO A 244 -7.54 5.76 14.25
N LEU A 245 -8.31 5.80 13.17
CA LEU A 245 -7.85 6.28 11.87
C LEU A 245 -8.43 7.66 11.61
N VAL A 246 -7.58 8.60 11.20
CA VAL A 246 -8.00 9.97 10.86
C VAL A 246 -7.48 10.33 9.48
N CYS A 247 -8.39 10.54 8.54
CA CYS A 247 -8.12 11.09 7.22
C CYS A 247 -8.43 12.59 7.22
N ASN A 248 -7.42 13.41 6.98
CA ASN A 248 -7.54 14.85 6.82
C ASN A 248 -7.48 15.26 5.36
N ASP A 249 -8.16 16.36 5.04
CA ASP A 249 -8.17 16.99 3.72
C ASP A 249 -8.51 15.99 2.60
N ILE A 250 -9.50 15.13 2.82
CA ILE A 250 -9.87 14.00 1.94
C ILE A 250 -10.11 14.40 0.47
N TYR A 251 -10.38 15.67 0.18
CA TYR A 251 -10.57 16.19 -1.18
C TYR A 251 -9.42 17.07 -1.67
N GLY A 252 -8.69 17.75 -0.79
CA GLY A 252 -7.60 18.63 -1.19
C GLY A 252 -6.32 17.87 -1.54
N SER A 253 -5.27 18.65 -1.79
CA SER A 253 -3.94 18.16 -2.17
C SER A 253 -3.04 17.86 -0.97
N GLN A 254 -3.47 18.20 0.26
CA GLN A 254 -2.71 18.00 1.50
C GLN A 254 -3.23 16.81 2.32
N ARG A 255 -3.84 15.82 1.63
CA ARG A 255 -4.34 14.57 2.24
C ARG A 255 -3.31 13.97 3.18
N SER A 256 -3.75 13.71 4.41
CA SER A 256 -2.95 12.95 5.36
C SER A 256 -3.80 11.91 6.09
N ILE A 257 -3.20 10.78 6.40
CA ILE A 257 -3.81 9.72 7.19
C ILE A 257 -2.93 9.50 8.41
N GLU A 258 -3.55 9.40 9.58
CA GLU A 258 -2.89 9.13 10.85
C GLU A 258 -3.59 7.96 11.54
N THR A 259 -2.81 7.01 12.07
CA THR A 259 -3.28 5.84 12.81
C THR A 259 -2.13 5.28 13.64
N SER A 260 -2.34 4.17 14.34
CA SER A 260 -1.30 3.35 14.95
C SER A 260 -1.49 1.89 14.57
N VAL A 261 -0.43 1.08 14.70
CA VAL A 261 -0.49 -0.36 14.41
C VAL A 261 0.20 -1.12 15.53
N THR A 262 -0.53 -1.99 16.21
CA THR A 262 0.02 -2.89 17.23
C THR A 262 -0.07 -4.33 16.74
N LEU A 263 1.03 -5.06 16.85
CA LEU A 263 1.13 -6.47 16.47
C LEU A 263 1.32 -7.29 17.74
N ASP A 264 0.43 -8.27 17.95
CA ASP A 264 0.55 -9.25 19.01
C ASP A 264 0.79 -10.64 18.42
N SER A 265 2.01 -11.15 18.62
CA SER A 265 2.39 -12.55 18.38
C SER A 265 2.13 -13.08 16.97
N VAL A 266 2.27 -12.25 15.93
CA VAL A 266 2.00 -12.62 14.53
C VAL A 266 3.01 -13.66 14.03
N LYS A 267 2.57 -14.82 13.51
CA LYS A 267 3.49 -15.83 12.97
C LYS A 267 4.18 -15.32 11.71
N LEU A 268 5.50 -15.50 11.66
CA LEU A 268 6.33 -15.10 10.54
C LEU A 268 6.25 -16.06 9.34
N ASP A 269 5.96 -17.35 9.57
CA ASP A 269 5.98 -18.36 8.52
C ASP A 269 5.10 -18.02 7.29
N PRO A 270 3.82 -17.62 7.46
CA PRO A 270 2.98 -17.26 6.31
C PRO A 270 3.41 -15.96 5.63
N LEU A 271 4.06 -15.04 6.38
CA LEU A 271 4.56 -13.76 5.86
C LEU A 271 5.85 -13.93 5.04
N LEU A 272 6.67 -14.94 5.38
CA LEU A 272 7.95 -15.22 4.73
C LEU A 272 7.84 -16.26 3.60
N THR A 273 6.64 -16.80 3.36
CA THR A 273 6.39 -17.75 2.28
C THR A 273 6.74 -17.12 0.93
N GLY A 274 7.61 -17.77 0.16
CA GLY A 274 8.11 -17.27 -1.13
C GLY A 274 9.28 -16.27 -1.02
N ILE A 275 9.57 -15.75 0.18
CA ILE A 275 10.74 -14.91 0.46
C ILE A 275 11.90 -15.76 0.99
N TRP A 276 11.63 -16.64 1.96
CA TRP A 276 12.61 -17.56 2.53
C TRP A 276 12.48 -18.96 1.90
N PRO A 277 13.58 -19.68 1.63
CA PRO A 277 13.53 -20.98 0.93
C PRO A 277 12.90 -22.12 1.77
N GLN A 278 12.75 -21.94 3.06
CA GLN A 278 12.25 -22.93 4.01
C GLN A 278 11.20 -22.29 4.93
N PRO A 279 10.29 -23.06 5.52
CA PRO A 279 9.41 -22.57 6.58
C PRO A 279 10.19 -21.93 7.74
N VAL A 280 9.72 -20.79 8.24
CA VAL A 280 10.40 -20.02 9.29
C VAL A 280 9.51 -19.93 10.52
N ALA A 281 9.84 -20.72 11.54
CA ALA A 281 9.20 -20.61 12.84
C ALA A 281 9.66 -19.33 13.56
N GLY A 282 8.70 -18.47 13.89
CA GLY A 282 8.95 -17.25 14.64
C GLY A 282 7.70 -16.39 14.78
N THR A 283 7.77 -15.38 15.63
CA THR A 283 6.70 -14.41 15.86
C THR A 283 7.20 -12.98 15.67
N LEU A 284 6.28 -12.08 15.33
CA LEU A 284 6.49 -10.65 15.21
C LEU A 284 5.51 -9.94 16.16
N GLU A 285 6.05 -9.08 17.02
CA GLU A 285 5.30 -8.27 17.97
C GLU A 285 5.84 -6.84 18.00
N GLY A 286 5.06 -5.87 18.46
CA GLY A 286 5.51 -4.49 18.61
C GLY A 286 4.44 -3.47 18.26
N GLU A 287 4.81 -2.21 18.32
CA GLU A 287 3.88 -1.08 18.14
C GLU A 287 4.50 -0.03 17.25
N LEU A 288 3.72 0.45 16.28
CA LEU A 288 4.01 1.59 15.44
C LEU A 288 3.00 2.70 15.76
N ASP A 289 3.42 3.68 16.57
CA ASP A 289 2.60 4.84 16.93
C ASP A 289 3.44 6.14 16.95
N PRO A 290 3.15 7.14 16.09
CA PRO A 290 2.12 7.13 15.05
C PRO A 290 2.60 6.49 13.74
N VAL A 291 1.65 6.03 12.95
CA VAL A 291 1.76 5.80 11.51
C VAL A 291 1.12 6.97 10.77
N TYR A 292 1.93 7.71 10.03
CA TYR A 292 1.54 8.93 9.35
C TYR A 292 1.81 8.85 7.86
N PHE A 293 0.76 9.00 7.04
CA PHE A 293 0.85 9.05 5.58
C PHE A 293 0.55 10.46 5.09
N LYS A 294 1.44 11.07 4.30
CA LYS A 294 1.23 12.36 3.62
C LYS A 294 2.11 12.46 2.38
N GLY A 295 1.57 12.98 1.27
CA GLY A 295 2.36 13.29 0.08
C GLY A 295 3.11 12.09 -0.50
N HIS A 296 2.48 10.91 -0.53
CA HIS A 296 3.07 9.63 -0.96
C HIS A 296 4.20 9.11 -0.05
N ALA A 297 4.39 9.68 1.14
CA ALA A 297 5.30 9.18 2.15
C ALA A 297 4.53 8.59 3.34
N LEU A 298 5.00 7.47 3.85
CA LEU A 298 4.58 6.83 5.09
C LEU A 298 5.74 6.91 6.07
N HIS A 299 5.48 7.48 7.24
CA HIS A 299 6.41 7.58 8.34
C HIS A 299 5.83 6.85 9.53
N THR A 300 6.67 6.10 10.23
CA THR A 300 6.28 5.41 11.46
C THR A 300 7.25 5.77 12.58
N LYS A 301 6.78 5.66 13.82
CA LYS A 301 7.63 5.61 15.01
C LYS A 301 7.31 4.35 15.79
N GLY A 302 8.25 3.90 16.61
CA GLY A 302 8.16 2.62 17.30
C GLY A 302 8.93 1.54 16.57
N ASP A 303 8.94 0.36 17.18
CA ASP A 303 9.80 -0.76 16.81
C ASP A 303 8.99 -2.05 16.74
N LEU A 304 9.41 -2.94 15.84
CA LEU A 304 8.88 -4.30 15.72
C LEU A 304 9.97 -5.29 16.11
N MET A 305 9.64 -6.24 16.98
CA MET A 305 10.53 -7.30 17.43
C MET A 305 10.10 -8.64 16.84
N ALA A 306 10.96 -9.23 16.02
CA ALA A 306 10.82 -10.58 15.52
C ALA A 306 11.61 -11.56 16.40
N ARG A 307 10.94 -12.53 17.02
CA ARG A 307 11.58 -13.68 17.67
C ARG A 307 11.70 -14.82 16.68
N VAL A 308 12.90 -15.03 16.13
CA VAL A 308 13.13 -15.94 15.02
C VAL A 308 14.56 -16.49 15.04
N PHE A 309 14.77 -17.69 14.48
CA PHE A 309 16.08 -18.36 14.44
C PHE A 309 16.75 -18.49 15.82
N GLY A 310 15.95 -18.63 16.89
CA GLY A 310 16.42 -18.77 18.26
C GLY A 310 16.98 -17.49 18.91
N GLY A 311 16.82 -16.34 18.26
CA GLY A 311 17.17 -15.03 18.81
C GLY A 311 16.12 -13.98 18.47
N GLU A 312 16.52 -12.71 18.49
CA GLU A 312 15.63 -11.57 18.30
C GLU A 312 16.17 -10.64 17.21
N ILE A 313 15.26 -10.07 16.41
CA ILE A 313 15.55 -9.03 15.43
C ILE A 313 14.64 -7.84 15.75
N LEU A 314 15.22 -6.72 16.17
CA LEU A 314 14.53 -5.46 16.36
C LEU A 314 14.59 -4.65 15.06
N VAL A 315 13.44 -4.29 14.51
CA VAL A 315 13.28 -3.48 13.31
C VAL A 315 12.72 -2.13 13.71
N SER A 316 13.37 -1.05 13.26
CA SER A 316 13.00 0.31 13.60
C SER A 316 13.09 1.23 12.39
N GLY A 317 12.60 2.47 12.53
CA GLY A 317 12.71 3.47 11.47
C GLY A 317 11.99 3.11 10.18
N LEU A 318 10.91 2.31 10.26
CA LEU A 318 10.12 1.88 9.11
C LEU A 318 9.50 3.10 8.42
N GLY A 319 9.73 3.21 7.12
CA GLY A 319 9.16 4.27 6.31
C GLY A 319 9.14 3.93 4.84
N VAL A 320 8.23 4.55 4.10
CA VAL A 320 8.17 4.39 2.65
C VAL A 320 8.00 5.76 2.01
N SER A 321 8.74 6.03 0.95
CA SER A 321 8.56 7.22 0.10
C SER A 321 8.14 6.81 -1.30
N GLY A 322 7.35 7.63 -1.98
CA GLY A 322 6.85 7.29 -3.32
C GLY A 322 5.85 6.12 -3.31
N LEU A 323 5.07 5.96 -2.25
CA LEU A 323 3.95 5.02 -2.26
C LEU A 323 2.99 5.33 -3.40
N PHE A 324 2.47 4.28 -4.06
CA PHE A 324 1.60 4.37 -5.24
C PHE A 324 2.23 5.06 -6.48
N THR A 325 3.54 5.30 -6.47
CA THR A 325 4.32 5.64 -7.66
C THR A 325 5.01 4.39 -8.21
N PRO A 326 5.56 4.43 -9.43
CA PRO A 326 6.30 3.30 -10.00
C PRO A 326 7.59 2.95 -9.23
N THR A 327 8.05 3.83 -8.32
CA THR A 327 9.40 3.78 -7.74
C THR A 327 9.36 3.93 -6.21
N PRO A 328 8.68 3.03 -5.47
CA PRO A 328 8.64 3.11 -4.02
C PRO A 328 10.02 2.84 -3.41
N LEU A 329 10.35 3.60 -2.37
CA LEU A 329 11.59 3.49 -1.59
C LEU A 329 11.24 3.13 -0.15
N LEU A 330 11.53 1.90 0.25
CA LEU A 330 11.40 1.42 1.63
C LEU A 330 12.65 1.79 2.44
N LYS A 331 12.47 2.22 3.68
CA LYS A 331 13.53 2.54 4.63
C LYS A 331 13.31 1.79 5.94
N LEU A 332 14.39 1.26 6.52
CA LEU A 332 14.39 0.65 7.84
C LEU A 332 15.80 0.54 8.42
N ASP A 333 15.87 0.34 9.72
CA ASP A 333 17.03 -0.19 10.45
C ASP A 333 16.65 -1.55 11.05
N ALA A 334 17.62 -2.44 11.20
CA ALA A 334 17.42 -3.66 11.97
C ALA A 334 18.66 -4.03 12.78
N MET A 335 18.45 -4.54 13.99
CA MET A 335 19.49 -5.07 14.86
C MET A 335 19.09 -6.49 15.27
N TRP A 336 20.05 -7.40 15.38
CA TRP A 336 19.77 -8.76 15.79
C TRP A 336 20.75 -9.27 16.82
N GLU A 337 20.21 -10.05 17.75
CA GLU A 337 20.92 -10.60 18.87
C GLU A 337 20.66 -12.10 18.99
N SER A 338 21.71 -12.85 19.34
CA SER A 338 21.62 -14.27 19.62
C SER A 338 21.04 -15.17 18.50
N LEU A 339 21.10 -14.75 17.22
CA LEU A 339 20.58 -15.58 16.13
C LEU A 339 21.40 -16.85 15.95
N ARG A 340 20.76 -18.01 15.87
CA ARG A 340 21.43 -19.30 15.62
C ARG A 340 21.71 -19.44 14.13
N LEU A 341 22.99 -19.49 13.78
CA LEU A 341 23.42 -19.68 12.39
C LEU A 341 22.95 -21.01 11.79
N SER A 342 22.75 -22.03 12.63
CA SER A 342 22.24 -23.34 12.19
C SER A 342 20.85 -23.20 11.57
N ASP A 343 20.02 -22.33 12.16
CA ASP A 343 18.63 -22.14 11.78
C ASP A 343 18.55 -21.20 10.56
N LEU A 344 19.47 -20.23 10.46
CA LEU A 344 19.59 -19.31 9.32
C LEU A 344 20.13 -19.98 8.05
N THR A 345 21.11 -20.86 8.19
CA THR A 345 21.88 -21.39 7.04
C THR A 345 21.52 -22.83 6.69
N GLY A 346 20.92 -23.57 7.62
CA GLY A 346 20.50 -24.95 7.44
C GLY A 346 19.48 -25.09 6.30
N GLY A 347 19.64 -26.11 5.46
CA GLY A 347 18.74 -26.37 4.34
C GLY A 347 18.79 -25.35 3.19
N THR A 348 19.70 -24.36 3.25
CA THR A 348 19.98 -23.42 2.17
C THR A 348 21.17 -23.88 1.33
N SER A 349 21.31 -23.37 0.10
CA SER A 349 22.45 -23.68 -0.76
C SER A 349 23.77 -23.02 -0.31
N PHE A 350 23.70 -22.12 0.68
CA PHE A 350 24.85 -21.47 1.31
C PHE A 350 25.70 -22.48 2.10
N GLY A 351 25.08 -23.54 2.64
CA GLY A 351 25.74 -24.52 3.49
C GLY A 351 25.61 -24.18 4.98
N LYS A 352 25.62 -25.23 5.81
CA LYS A 352 25.39 -25.12 7.26
C LYS A 352 26.57 -24.42 7.96
N ILE A 353 26.24 -23.50 8.86
CA ILE A 353 27.13 -22.88 9.84
C ILE A 353 26.50 -23.02 11.23
N GLU A 354 27.27 -23.44 12.22
CA GLU A 354 26.90 -23.47 13.62
C GLU A 354 27.55 -22.30 14.36
N GLY A 355 26.80 -21.63 15.22
CA GLY A 355 27.29 -20.50 16.01
C GLY A 355 26.16 -19.53 16.32
N ILE A 356 26.50 -18.46 17.05
CA ILE A 356 25.59 -17.36 17.37
C ILE A 356 26.03 -16.12 16.60
N LEU A 357 25.09 -15.47 15.92
CA LEU A 357 25.30 -14.26 15.14
C LEU A 357 24.65 -13.06 15.83
N GLU A 358 25.41 -11.97 15.92
CA GLU A 358 24.95 -10.66 16.36
C GLU A 358 25.31 -9.63 15.30
N GLY A 359 24.57 -8.51 15.26
CA GLY A 359 24.83 -7.48 14.26
C GLY A 359 23.69 -6.50 14.05
N TYR A 360 23.85 -5.68 13.02
CA TYR A 360 22.86 -4.71 12.60
C TYR A 360 22.99 -4.40 11.11
N VAL A 361 21.91 -3.87 10.54
CA VAL A 361 21.89 -3.09 9.32
C VAL A 361 21.26 -1.73 9.61
N LYS A 362 21.93 -0.65 9.20
CA LYS A 362 21.48 0.73 9.38
C LYS A 362 21.32 1.42 8.04
N ASN A 363 20.41 2.38 7.97
CA ASN A 363 20.05 3.16 6.80
C ASN A 363 19.74 2.26 5.59
N LEU A 364 19.04 1.14 5.82
CA LEU A 364 18.68 0.24 4.72
C LEU A 364 17.62 0.93 3.86
N GLU A 365 17.96 1.15 2.59
CA GLU A 365 17.03 1.63 1.58
C GLU A 365 16.83 0.56 0.52
N ILE A 366 15.58 0.22 0.20
CA ILE A 366 15.22 -0.78 -0.82
C ILE A 366 14.33 -0.11 -1.86
N ALA A 367 14.74 -0.20 -3.13
CA ALA A 367 13.94 0.21 -4.28
C ALA A 367 13.93 -0.92 -5.31
N TYR A 368 12.79 -1.13 -5.98
CA TYR A 368 12.61 -2.20 -6.98
C TYR A 368 13.01 -3.61 -6.47
N GLY A 369 12.80 -3.88 -5.18
CA GLY A 369 13.18 -5.14 -4.55
C GLY A 369 14.69 -5.36 -4.39
N GLN A 370 15.52 -4.32 -4.52
CA GLN A 370 16.97 -4.39 -4.35
C GLN A 370 17.48 -3.33 -3.36
N PRO A 371 18.45 -3.66 -2.50
CA PRO A 371 19.12 -2.68 -1.65
C PRO A 371 19.80 -1.59 -2.50
N GLN A 372 19.62 -0.33 -2.08
CA GLN A 372 20.23 0.86 -2.67
C GLN A 372 21.25 1.51 -1.73
N ARG A 373 21.06 1.37 -0.42
CA ARG A 373 21.92 1.92 0.62
C ARG A 373 21.85 1.05 1.89
N PHE A 374 22.97 0.89 2.60
CA PHE A 374 23.02 0.37 3.98
C PHE A 374 24.43 0.46 4.59
N ASP A 375 24.52 0.38 5.92
CA ASP A 375 25.71 -0.03 6.70
C ASP A 375 25.39 -1.30 7.47
N LEU A 376 26.09 -2.39 7.16
CA LEU A 376 25.90 -3.73 7.70
C LEU A 376 27.11 -4.09 8.57
N PHE A 377 26.85 -4.56 9.77
CA PHE A 377 27.83 -5.20 10.64
C PHE A 377 27.28 -6.52 11.15
N MET A 378 28.08 -7.57 11.10
CA MET A 378 27.68 -8.87 11.62
C MET A 378 28.90 -9.65 12.09
N GLU A 379 28.78 -10.33 13.22
CA GLU A 379 29.84 -11.21 13.71
C GLU A 379 29.32 -12.36 14.55
N THR A 380 30.13 -13.41 14.63
CA THR A 380 29.85 -14.51 15.54
C THR A 380 30.42 -14.25 16.92
N VAL A 381 29.64 -14.57 17.94
CA VAL A 381 30.06 -14.48 19.35
C VAL A 381 30.17 -15.86 19.98
N LYS A 382 31.06 -15.98 20.97
CA LYS A 382 31.23 -17.22 21.74
C LYS A 382 30.09 -17.33 22.76
N LYS A 383 29.34 -18.43 22.70
CA LYS A 383 28.31 -18.77 23.70
C LYS A 383 28.56 -20.17 24.26
N LYS A 384 28.50 -20.32 25.58
CA LYS A 384 28.72 -21.62 26.25
C LYS A 384 27.73 -22.66 25.70
N GLY A 385 28.23 -23.84 25.33
CA GLY A 385 27.42 -24.93 24.77
C GLY A 385 27.14 -24.82 23.27
N MET A 386 27.49 -23.71 22.61
CA MET A 386 27.35 -23.57 21.16
C MET A 386 28.66 -23.89 20.44
N ARG A 387 28.59 -24.79 19.47
CA ARG A 387 29.71 -25.10 18.58
C ARG A 387 29.83 -24.01 17.51
N GLN A 388 31.08 -23.76 17.08
CA GLN A 388 31.40 -22.87 15.97
C GLN A 388 32.07 -23.69 14.87
N ARG A 389 31.25 -24.22 13.96
CA ARG A 389 31.67 -25.09 12.86
C ARG A 389 30.97 -24.68 11.58
N MET A 390 31.60 -24.90 10.44
CA MET A 390 30.98 -24.63 9.14
C MET A 390 31.24 -25.80 8.18
N SER A 391 30.23 -26.12 7.38
CA SER A 391 30.39 -27.11 6.30
C SER A 391 31.37 -26.62 5.24
N GLN A 392 31.94 -27.55 4.47
CA GLN A 392 32.73 -27.22 3.28
C GLN A 392 31.99 -26.23 2.36
N ARG A 393 30.69 -26.46 2.16
CA ARG A 393 29.84 -25.64 1.32
C ARG A 393 29.75 -24.19 1.82
N ALA A 394 29.70 -23.99 3.14
CA ALA A 394 29.71 -22.66 3.75
C ALA A 394 31.05 -21.94 3.56
N VAL A 395 32.17 -22.65 3.71
CA VAL A 395 33.50 -22.11 3.42
C VAL A 395 33.57 -21.60 1.98
N ASP A 396 33.13 -22.42 1.01
CA ASP A 396 33.10 -22.06 -0.41
C ASP A 396 32.23 -20.83 -0.69
N SER A 397 31.05 -20.81 -0.10
CA SER A 397 30.09 -19.71 -0.24
C SER A 397 30.66 -18.39 0.27
N ILE A 398 31.32 -18.39 1.44
CA ILE A 398 31.94 -17.19 2.00
C ILE A 398 33.14 -16.75 1.14
N ALA A 399 34.01 -17.67 0.71
CA ALA A 399 35.15 -17.35 -0.13
C ALA A 399 34.72 -16.69 -1.46
N GLN A 400 33.67 -17.23 -2.08
CA GLN A 400 33.12 -16.72 -3.34
C GLN A 400 32.52 -15.30 -3.21
N ILE A 401 31.88 -15.00 -2.07
CA ILE A 401 31.36 -13.65 -1.78
C ILE A 401 32.53 -12.67 -1.57
N GLY A 402 33.51 -13.06 -0.76
CA GLY A 402 34.71 -12.27 -0.45
C GLY A 402 35.64 -12.01 -1.65
N GLY A 403 35.36 -12.62 -2.80
CA GLY A 403 36.16 -12.45 -4.03
C GLY A 403 37.39 -13.35 -4.12
N GLY A 404 37.55 -14.28 -3.17
CA GLY A 404 38.54 -15.33 -3.24
C GLY A 404 38.09 -16.49 -4.13
N GLN A 405 39.05 -17.30 -4.59
CA GLN A 405 38.75 -18.63 -5.11
C GLN A 405 38.41 -19.58 -3.96
N SER A 406 37.67 -20.66 -4.24
CA SER A 406 37.42 -21.70 -3.23
C SER A 406 38.75 -22.22 -2.70
N PRO A 407 38.95 -22.28 -1.36
CA PRO A 407 40.17 -22.83 -0.78
C PRO A 407 40.36 -24.33 -1.07
N PHE A 408 39.37 -24.97 -1.72
CA PHE A 408 39.40 -26.38 -2.10
C PHE A 408 39.70 -26.63 -3.59
N MET A 409 40.01 -25.60 -4.39
CA MET A 409 40.49 -25.81 -5.76
C MET A 409 41.97 -26.25 -5.74
N GLY A 410 42.25 -27.51 -6.11
CA GLY A 410 43.61 -28.08 -6.21
C GLY A 410 43.89 -29.18 -5.18
N VAL A 411 45.14 -29.31 -4.71
CA VAL A 411 45.61 -30.37 -3.77
C VAL A 411 44.84 -30.38 -2.43
N ALA A 412 44.12 -29.30 -2.12
CA ALA A 412 43.22 -29.17 -0.98
C ALA A 412 41.92 -29.99 -1.10
N GLY A 413 41.57 -30.51 -2.28
CA GLY A 413 40.42 -31.42 -2.47
C GLY A 413 40.58 -32.79 -1.78
N MET A 414 41.78 -33.15 -1.33
CA MET A 414 41.96 -34.34 -0.48
C MET A 414 41.40 -34.13 0.94
N ILE A 415 41.47 -32.91 1.47
CA ILE A 415 41.00 -32.56 2.83
C ILE A 415 39.48 -32.71 2.94
N THR A 416 38.76 -32.47 1.85
CA THR A 416 37.29 -32.53 1.79
C THR A 416 36.76 -33.95 1.81
N SER A 417 37.60 -34.96 1.52
CA SER A 417 37.24 -36.38 1.67
C SER A 417 37.37 -36.89 3.11
N ILE A 418 38.07 -36.15 3.98
CA ILE A 418 38.38 -36.55 5.37
C ILE A 418 37.58 -35.72 6.38
N PHE A 419 37.25 -34.47 6.05
CA PHE A 419 36.56 -33.54 6.96
C PHE A 419 35.30 -32.95 6.33
N GLU A 420 34.15 -33.21 6.95
CA GLU A 420 32.85 -32.65 6.53
C GLU A 420 32.59 -31.24 7.10
N GLU A 421 33.20 -30.93 8.24
CA GLU A 421 32.99 -29.67 8.97
C GLU A 421 34.30 -29.07 9.51
N PHE A 422 34.39 -27.75 9.46
CA PHE A 422 35.58 -26.96 9.78
C PHE A 422 35.32 -26.08 11.01
N PRO A 423 36.09 -26.21 12.11
CA PRO A 423 35.95 -25.35 13.27
C PRO A 423 36.49 -23.94 13.01
N TYR A 424 35.82 -22.92 13.58
CA TYR A 424 36.24 -21.53 13.45
C TYR A 424 36.21 -20.77 14.79
N LYS A 425 37.10 -19.79 14.92
CA LYS A 425 37.20 -18.90 16.08
C LYS A 425 36.21 -17.75 15.99
N LYS A 426 36.15 -17.07 14.84
CA LYS A 426 35.26 -15.93 14.61
C LYS A 426 34.98 -15.74 13.11
N ILE A 427 33.73 -15.43 12.77
CA ILE A 427 33.31 -14.84 11.51
C ILE A 427 32.95 -13.38 11.81
N GLY A 428 33.36 -12.45 10.95
CA GLY A 428 33.02 -11.05 11.16
C GLY A 428 33.14 -10.25 9.88
N ILE A 429 32.04 -9.58 9.52
CA ILE A 429 31.87 -8.87 8.25
C ILE A 429 31.32 -7.48 8.55
N ARG A 430 31.91 -6.49 7.90
CA ARG A 430 31.34 -5.15 7.76
C ARG A 430 31.15 -4.86 6.27
N ALA A 431 29.96 -4.42 5.88
CA ALA A 431 29.70 -4.05 4.50
C ALA A 431 28.88 -2.76 4.42
N SER A 432 29.06 -1.99 3.35
CA SER A 432 28.22 -0.82 3.09
C SER A 432 27.89 -0.71 1.62
N LEU A 433 26.76 -0.11 1.32
CA LEU A 433 26.35 0.24 -0.04
C LEU A 433 25.98 1.71 -0.07
N GLU A 434 26.60 2.46 -0.97
CA GLU A 434 26.24 3.85 -1.26
C GLU A 434 26.61 4.16 -2.71
N ASN A 435 25.67 4.74 -3.47
CA ASN A 435 25.89 5.15 -4.86
C ASN A 435 26.46 4.04 -5.77
N ASP A 436 25.90 2.83 -5.70
CA ASP A 436 26.36 1.61 -6.43
C ASP A 436 27.77 1.09 -6.03
N VAL A 437 28.43 1.73 -5.07
CA VAL A 437 29.70 1.29 -4.50
C VAL A 437 29.42 0.40 -3.30
N PHE A 438 29.64 -0.90 -3.46
CA PHE A 438 29.58 -1.86 -2.37
C PHE A 438 30.97 -2.02 -1.77
N ARG A 439 31.08 -1.82 -0.46
CA ARG A 439 32.29 -2.08 0.33
C ARG A 439 32.10 -3.28 1.23
N ILE A 440 33.12 -4.12 1.36
CA ILE A 440 33.10 -5.28 2.26
C ILE A 440 34.47 -5.49 2.92
N ASN A 441 34.45 -5.72 4.21
CA ASN A 441 35.61 -5.84 5.07
C ASN A 441 35.43 -6.94 6.10
N GLY A 442 36.55 -7.58 6.47
CA GLY A 442 36.64 -8.44 7.63
C GLY A 442 36.78 -7.61 8.91
N THR A 443 36.16 -8.05 10.01
CA THR A 443 36.29 -7.35 11.31
C THR A 443 37.53 -7.79 12.10
N ILE A 444 38.23 -8.82 11.61
CA ILE A 444 39.38 -9.43 12.29
C ILE A 444 40.66 -8.97 11.57
N LYS A 445 41.60 -8.35 12.30
CA LYS A 445 42.90 -7.94 11.79
C LYS A 445 44.01 -8.51 12.66
N GLU A 446 44.84 -9.37 12.08
CA GLU A 446 45.97 -10.02 12.77
C GLU A 446 47.19 -10.04 11.83
N GLY A 447 48.34 -9.55 12.30
CA GLY A 447 49.59 -9.59 11.52
C GLY A 447 49.52 -8.87 10.17
N GLY A 448 48.79 -7.77 10.07
CA GLY A 448 48.60 -7.02 8.81
C GLY A 448 47.62 -7.65 7.82
N THR A 449 47.04 -8.82 8.15
CA THR A 449 46.03 -9.50 7.31
C THR A 449 44.63 -9.27 7.86
N GLU A 450 43.67 -8.97 6.98
CA GLU A 450 42.25 -8.84 7.29
C GLU A 450 41.50 -10.14 6.96
N TYR A 451 40.66 -10.62 7.87
CA TYR A 451 39.95 -11.89 7.75
C TYR A 451 38.44 -11.73 7.85
N TYR A 452 37.71 -12.36 6.92
CA TYR A 452 36.27 -12.59 7.05
C TYR A 452 35.99 -13.73 8.03
N VAL A 453 36.84 -14.77 7.99
CA VAL A 453 36.75 -15.95 8.85
C VAL A 453 38.12 -16.29 9.38
N LYS A 454 38.23 -16.42 10.70
CA LYS A 454 39.41 -16.98 11.36
C LYS A 454 39.11 -18.41 11.83
N GLY A 455 39.82 -19.38 11.27
CA GLY A 455 39.73 -20.79 11.64
C GLY A 455 40.34 -21.11 12.99
N THR A 456 40.06 -22.31 13.50
CA THR A 456 40.74 -22.86 14.71
C THR A 456 40.75 -24.38 14.64
N GLY A 457 41.52 -25.04 15.50
CA GLY A 457 41.58 -26.51 15.55
C GLY A 457 42.28 -27.13 14.33
N ILE A 458 41.86 -28.33 13.93
CA ILE A 458 42.39 -29.04 12.76
C ILE A 458 41.20 -29.61 11.95
N PRO A 459 41.11 -29.37 10.63
CA PRO A 459 41.97 -28.48 9.84
C PRO A 459 41.61 -26.99 10.03
N VAL A 460 42.62 -26.12 10.02
CA VAL A 460 42.41 -24.66 10.09
C VAL A 460 42.08 -24.11 8.71
N ILE A 461 40.91 -23.50 8.57
CA ILE A 461 40.53 -22.74 7.36
C ILE A 461 40.38 -21.26 7.72
N ASN A 462 41.17 -20.40 7.05
CA ASN A 462 41.03 -18.95 7.15
C ASN A 462 40.49 -18.41 5.83
N ILE A 463 39.58 -17.44 5.88
CA ILE A 463 39.12 -16.71 4.70
C ILE A 463 39.58 -15.27 4.85
N VAL A 464 40.56 -14.92 4.04
CA VAL A 464 41.21 -13.59 4.03
C VAL A 464 40.52 -12.67 3.05
N ASN A 465 40.58 -11.38 3.33
CA ASN A 465 40.21 -10.36 2.37
C ASN A 465 41.34 -10.17 1.37
N VAL A 466 41.12 -10.61 0.13
CA VAL A 466 42.11 -10.53 -0.96
C VAL A 466 41.96 -9.25 -1.80
N ASN A 467 40.96 -8.41 -1.53
CA ASN A 467 40.70 -7.20 -2.29
C ASN A 467 41.31 -5.99 -1.57
N PRO A 468 42.39 -5.37 -2.09
CA PRO A 468 43.04 -4.25 -1.41
C PRO A 468 42.14 -3.00 -1.30
N ASP A 469 41.27 -2.76 -2.28
CA ASP A 469 40.43 -1.56 -2.33
C ASP A 469 39.07 -1.71 -1.63
N ASN A 470 38.73 -2.94 -1.23
CA ASN A 470 37.47 -3.32 -0.59
C ASN A 470 36.20 -2.89 -1.33
N GLN A 471 36.32 -2.48 -2.60
CA GLN A 471 35.25 -1.91 -3.40
C GLN A 471 34.90 -2.83 -4.57
N ILE A 472 33.60 -2.94 -4.84
CA ILE A 472 33.06 -3.65 -6.00
C ILE A 472 31.74 -2.98 -6.40
N ARG A 473 31.45 -2.93 -7.69
CA ARG A 473 30.13 -2.50 -8.17
C ARG A 473 29.06 -3.43 -7.60
N PHE A 474 27.97 -2.88 -7.08
CA PHE A 474 26.95 -3.70 -6.42
C PHE A 474 26.37 -4.78 -7.34
N LYS A 475 26.18 -4.46 -8.63
CA LYS A 475 25.77 -5.45 -9.65
C LYS A 475 26.69 -6.67 -9.72
N ASP A 476 27.99 -6.49 -9.58
CA ASP A 476 28.96 -7.59 -9.61
C ASP A 476 28.93 -8.40 -8.30
N MET A 477 28.63 -7.77 -7.16
CA MET A 477 28.35 -8.47 -5.91
C MET A 477 27.06 -9.30 -5.98
N VAL A 478 25.98 -8.75 -6.54
CA VAL A 478 24.73 -9.49 -6.77
C VAL A 478 24.97 -10.74 -7.61
N LYS A 479 25.82 -10.66 -8.66
CA LYS A 479 26.23 -11.84 -9.44
C LYS A 479 27.01 -12.87 -8.61
N ARG A 480 27.79 -12.47 -7.61
CA ARG A 480 28.49 -13.40 -6.70
C ARG A 480 27.50 -14.11 -5.80
N ILE A 481 26.60 -13.37 -5.15
CA ILE A 481 25.55 -13.93 -4.28
C ILE A 481 24.66 -14.90 -5.07
N ARG A 482 24.21 -14.52 -6.27
CA ARG A 482 23.39 -15.41 -7.13
C ARG A 482 24.06 -16.74 -7.46
N ARG A 483 25.39 -16.75 -7.66
CA ARG A 483 26.11 -18.00 -7.92
C ARG A 483 26.09 -18.95 -6.72
N VAL A 484 26.13 -18.41 -5.50
CA VAL A 484 26.00 -19.17 -4.25
C VAL A 484 24.57 -19.68 -4.04
N THR A 485 23.56 -18.86 -4.36
CA THR A 485 22.14 -19.20 -4.12
C THR A 485 21.52 -20.11 -5.20
N THR A 486 22.06 -20.13 -6.42
CA THR A 486 21.47 -20.86 -7.58
C THR A 486 22.12 -22.21 -7.85
N SER A 487 23.23 -22.58 -7.19
CA SER A 487 23.90 -23.84 -7.49
C SER A 487 23.13 -25.07 -6.96
N LYS A 488 22.11 -25.49 -7.73
CA LYS A 488 21.49 -26.81 -7.73
C LYS A 488 21.99 -27.60 -8.95
N ARG A 489 22.26 -28.89 -8.71
CA ARG A 489 22.75 -29.97 -9.61
C ARG A 489 24.27 -30.06 -9.74
N GLY A 490 24.84 -30.97 -8.94
CA GLY A 490 26.06 -31.67 -9.34
C GLY A 490 25.84 -32.47 -10.63
N PRO A 491 26.92 -32.95 -11.28
CA PRO A 491 26.83 -33.61 -12.58
C PRO A 491 25.97 -34.87 -12.46
N VAL A 492 24.97 -35.00 -13.33
CA VAL A 492 24.39 -36.31 -13.63
C VAL A 492 25.41 -37.00 -14.52
N ILE A 493 26.17 -37.93 -13.95
CA ILE A 493 26.95 -38.88 -14.74
C ILE A 493 25.92 -39.72 -15.49
N LYS A 494 25.91 -39.59 -16.82
CA LYS A 494 25.20 -40.51 -17.70
C LYS A 494 26.02 -41.76 -17.91
#